data_AF-W4PDU7-F1
#
_entry.id   AF-W4PDU7-F1
#
_cell.length_a   1.000
_cell.length_b   1.000
_cell.length_c   1.000
_cell.angle_alpha   90.00
_cell.angle_beta   90.00
_cell.angle_gamma   90.00
#
_symmetry.space_group_name_H-M   'P 1'
#
loop_
_entity.id
_entity.type
_entity.pdbx_description
1 polymer ?
#
loop_
_entity_poly.entity_id
_entity_poly.type
_entity_poly.pdbx_seq_one_letter_code
_entity_poly.pdbx_strand_id
1 'polypeptide(L)'
;MDPNERAVYLTFDDGPIPEVTPWVVDLLEKHGIKATFFMVGDNIRKHPEEYRMVVEHGHRIGNHTYNHIRGFNYSNPDYLPTPSKWTR
;
A
#
# COMPACT_ATOMS: atom_id res chain seq x y z
N MET A 1 -13.34 -5.50 14.50
CA MET A 1 -12.41 -5.18 15.60
C MET A 1 -13.21 -5.15 16.89
N ASP A 2 -12.67 -5.71 17.96
CA ASP A 2 -13.30 -5.68 19.29
C ASP A 2 -12.87 -4.40 20.02
N PRO A 3 -13.81 -3.52 20.42
CA PRO A 3 -13.47 -2.28 21.14
C PRO A 3 -12.90 -2.52 22.55
N ASN A 4 -13.00 -3.73 23.10
CA ASN A 4 -12.47 -4.08 24.42
C ASN A 4 -11.06 -4.68 24.36
N GLU A 5 -10.56 -4.97 23.17
CA GLU A 5 -9.22 -5.47 22.96
C GLU A 5 -8.21 -4.32 23.03
N ARG A 6 -7.14 -4.49 23.81
CA ARG A 6 -6.02 -3.53 23.84
C ARG A 6 -5.10 -3.78 22.65
N ALA A 7 -5.51 -3.31 21.48
CA ALA A 7 -4.77 -3.44 20.23
C ALA A 7 -4.39 -2.08 19.64
N VAL A 8 -3.26 -2.04 18.93
CA VAL A 8 -2.85 -0.93 18.06
C VAL A 8 -2.59 -1.50 16.68
N TYR A 9 -3.08 -0.82 15.65
CA TYR A 9 -2.92 -1.23 14.26
C TYR A 9 -1.99 -0.24 13.56
N LEU A 10 -0.86 -0.74 13.05
CA LEU A 10 0.08 0.08 12.29
C LEU A 10 -0.34 0.12 10.82
N THR A 11 -0.41 1.33 10.28
CA THR A 11 -0.67 1.58 8.87
C THR A 11 0.40 2.50 8.29
N PHE A 12 0.79 2.26 7.05
CA PHE A 12 1.78 3.05 6.32
C PHE A 12 1.21 3.47 4.98
N ASP A 13 1.26 4.77 4.66
CA ASP A 13 0.72 5.34 3.43
C ASP A 13 1.82 5.62 2.39
N ASP A 14 1.43 5.97 1.17
CA ASP A 14 2.28 6.44 0.06
C ASP A 14 3.28 5.43 -0.55
N GLY A 15 3.43 4.25 0.03
CA GLY A 15 4.34 3.21 -0.48
C GLY A 15 3.95 2.64 -1.87
N PRO A 16 4.78 1.75 -2.43
CA PRO A 16 6.12 1.40 -1.97
C PRO A 16 7.15 2.50 -2.28
N ILE A 17 8.06 2.75 -1.35
CA ILE A 17 9.21 3.66 -1.48
C ILE A 17 10.48 2.80 -1.40
N PRO A 18 11.36 2.82 -2.42
CA PRO A 18 12.63 2.08 -2.37
C PRO A 18 13.44 2.39 -1.12
N GLU A 19 14.16 1.39 -0.61
CA GLU A 19 14.95 1.41 0.64
C GLU A 19 14.12 1.56 1.92
N VAL A 20 13.16 2.48 1.97
CA VAL A 20 12.32 2.75 3.15
C VAL A 20 11.32 1.63 3.40
N THR A 21 10.57 1.19 2.38
CA THR A 21 9.59 0.11 2.54
C THR A 21 10.26 -1.20 2.96
N PRO A 22 11.38 -1.64 2.34
CA PRO A 22 12.16 -2.78 2.84
C PRO A 22 12.60 -2.62 4.29
N TRP A 23 13.17 -1.47 4.67
CA TRP A 23 13.62 -1.23 6.03
C TRP A 23 12.48 -1.32 7.07
N VAL A 24 11.29 -0.81 6.73
CA VAL A 24 10.10 -0.94 7.60
C VAL A 24 9.69 -2.41 7.73
N VAL A 25 9.68 -3.19 6.63
CA VAL A 25 9.34 -4.62 6.67
C VAL A 25 10.33 -5.40 7.55
N ASP A 26 11.62 -5.16 7.41
CA ASP A 26 12.66 -5.79 8.23
C ASP A 26 12.44 -5.50 9.73
N LEU A 27 12.09 -4.25 10.06
CA LEU A 27 11.83 -3.85 11.44
C LEU A 27 10.57 -4.53 12.00
N LEU A 28 9.49 -4.60 11.21
CA LEU A 28 8.26 -5.27 11.60
C LEU A 28 8.49 -6.78 11.80
N GLU A 29 9.26 -7.41 10.91
CA GLU A 29 9.62 -8.83 11.01
C GLU A 29 10.44 -9.12 12.28
N LYS A 30 11.45 -8.28 12.57
CA LYS A 30 12.24 -8.38 13.81
C LYS A 30 11.39 -8.38 15.07
N HIS A 31 10.26 -7.66 15.05
CA HIS A 31 9.34 -7.58 16.17
C HIS A 31 8.15 -8.56 16.07
N GLY A 32 8.06 -9.38 15.01
CA GLY A 32 6.96 -10.30 14.79
C GLY A 32 5.61 -9.61 14.53
N ILE A 33 5.63 -8.38 14.02
CA ILE A 33 4.44 -7.53 13.85
C ILE A 33 3.98 -7.58 12.39
N LYS A 34 2.66 -7.64 12.18
CA LYS A 34 2.03 -7.40 10.86
C LYS A 34 1.38 -6.03 10.82
N ALA A 35 1.32 -5.46 9.62
CA ALA A 35 0.85 -4.10 9.37
C ALA A 35 0.04 -4.04 8.06
N THR A 36 -0.60 -2.90 7.82
CA THR A 36 -1.30 -2.62 6.55
C THR A 36 -0.59 -1.49 5.81
N PHE A 37 -0.24 -1.70 4.54
CA PHE A 37 0.40 -0.71 3.69
C PHE A 37 -0.61 -0.19 2.66
N PHE A 38 -1.00 1.08 2.78
CA PHE A 38 -1.81 1.78 1.79
C PHE A 38 -0.88 2.31 0.70
N MET A 39 -0.88 1.64 -0.46
CA MET A 39 0.08 1.90 -1.52
C MET A 39 -0.53 2.64 -2.71
N VAL A 40 0.28 3.51 -3.33
CA VAL A 40 -0.07 4.27 -4.53
C VAL A 40 0.19 3.41 -5.76
N GLY A 41 -0.80 3.34 -6.66
CA GLY A 41 -0.73 2.49 -7.86
C GLY A 41 0.47 2.78 -8.77
N ASP A 42 0.80 4.06 -9.00
CA ASP A 42 1.97 4.43 -9.82
C ASP A 42 3.30 4.04 -9.15
N ASN A 43 3.36 4.06 -7.80
CA ASN A 43 4.54 3.59 -7.07
C ASN A 43 4.68 2.07 -7.18
N ILE A 44 3.59 1.30 -7.09
CA ILE A 44 3.61 -0.16 -7.32
C ILE A 44 4.10 -0.47 -8.74
N ARG A 45 3.66 0.28 -9.75
CA ARG A 45 4.09 0.09 -11.15
C ARG A 45 5.59 0.37 -11.32
N LYS A 46 6.13 1.38 -10.63
CA LYS A 46 7.56 1.75 -10.67
C LYS A 46 8.43 0.79 -9.85
N HIS A 47 7.90 0.25 -8.77
CA HIS A 47 8.61 -0.51 -7.74
C HIS A 47 7.86 -1.83 -7.41
N PRO A 48 7.73 -2.75 -8.38
CA PRO A 48 6.93 -3.97 -8.22
C PRO A 48 7.59 -4.98 -7.28
N GLU A 49 8.91 -4.92 -7.08
CA GLU A 49 9.64 -5.86 -6.22
C GLU A 49 9.34 -5.58 -4.75
N GLU A 50 9.38 -4.31 -4.34
CA GLU A 50 9.05 -3.87 -2.99
C GLU A 50 7.58 -4.17 -2.66
N TYR A 51 6.67 -4.00 -3.62
CA TYR A 51 5.28 -4.42 -3.47
C TYR A 51 5.16 -5.92 -3.20
N ARG A 52 5.83 -6.77 -4.01
CA ARG A 52 5.80 -8.23 -3.85
C ARG A 52 6.38 -8.65 -2.50
N MET A 53 7.52 -8.07 -2.12
CA MET A 53 8.15 -8.30 -0.83
C MET A 53 7.17 -8.05 0.33
N VAL A 54 6.44 -6.92 0.33
CA VAL A 54 5.44 -6.64 1.39
C VAL A 54 4.35 -7.72 1.45
N VAL A 55 3.88 -8.20 0.29
CA VAL A 55 2.88 -9.28 0.21
C VAL A 55 3.45 -10.62 0.69
N GLU A 56 4.66 -10.98 0.26
CA GLU A 56 5.34 -12.23 0.63
C GLU A 56 5.64 -12.30 2.14
N HIS A 57 5.94 -11.16 2.78
CA HIS A 57 6.11 -11.07 4.23
C HIS A 57 4.77 -11.03 4.99
N GLY A 58 3.63 -11.22 4.31
CA GLY A 58 2.32 -11.42 4.94
C GLY A 58 1.68 -10.15 5.51
N HIS A 59 2.08 -8.97 5.05
CA HIS A 59 1.39 -7.72 5.36
C HIS A 59 0.14 -7.55 4.50
N ARG A 60 -0.79 -6.70 4.96
CA ARG A 60 -2.00 -6.37 4.19
C ARG A 60 -1.73 -5.18 3.27
N ILE A 61 -2.38 -5.17 2.11
CA ILE A 61 -2.33 -4.04 1.17
C ILE A 61 -3.67 -3.30 1.19
N GLY A 62 -3.61 -1.98 1.36
CA GLY A 62 -4.68 -1.05 1.09
C GLY A 62 -4.42 -0.23 -0.18
N ASN A 63 -5.47 0.29 -0.80
CA ASN A 63 -5.37 1.17 -1.96
C ASN A 63 -5.23 2.63 -1.51
N HIS A 64 -4.19 3.33 -1.94
CA HIS A 64 -3.96 4.76 -1.68
C HIS A 64 -4.04 5.62 -2.95
N THR A 65 -4.99 5.29 -3.83
CA THR A 65 -5.20 5.90 -5.15
C THR A 65 -4.08 5.57 -6.15
N TYR A 66 -4.28 5.87 -7.44
CA TYR A 66 -3.29 5.55 -8.47
C TYR A 66 -2.18 6.62 -8.60
N ASN A 67 -2.53 7.91 -8.51
CA ASN A 67 -1.60 9.03 -8.75
C ASN A 67 -1.57 10.06 -7.61
N HIS A 68 -2.02 9.72 -6.40
CA HIS A 68 -2.13 10.68 -5.28
C HIS A 68 -2.95 11.94 -5.64
N ILE A 69 -3.98 11.76 -6.46
CA ILE A 69 -4.82 12.88 -6.92
C ILE A 69 -5.76 13.27 -5.77
N ARG A 70 -5.83 14.55 -5.43
CA ARG A 70 -6.74 15.07 -4.39
C ARG A 70 -8.20 14.76 -4.79
N GLY A 71 -8.81 13.78 -4.13
CA GLY A 71 -10.18 13.33 -4.40
C GLY A 71 -11.26 14.42 -4.26
N PHE A 72 -10.94 15.55 -3.62
CA PHE A 72 -11.86 16.69 -3.47
C PHE A 72 -12.05 17.54 -4.74
N ASN A 73 -11.18 17.41 -5.75
CA ASN A 73 -11.20 18.29 -6.93
C ASN A 73 -11.67 17.62 -8.23
N TYR A 74 -12.06 16.34 -8.20
CA TYR A 74 -12.39 15.58 -9.40
C TYR A 74 -13.69 14.79 -9.22
N SER A 75 -14.57 14.83 -10.22
CA SER A 75 -15.80 14.03 -10.25
C SER A 75 -15.48 12.57 -10.60
N ASN A 76 -16.42 11.68 -10.25
CA ASN A 76 -16.30 10.23 -10.20
C ASN A 76 -15.74 9.47 -11.44
N PRO A 77 -15.74 9.96 -12.71
CA PRO A 77 -15.23 9.16 -13.83
C PRO A 77 -13.70 9.03 -13.91
N ASP A 78 -12.94 9.96 -13.33
CA ASP A 78 -11.46 10.01 -13.48
C ASP A 78 -10.71 9.19 -12.42
N TYR A 79 -11.44 8.63 -11.45
CA TYR A 79 -10.86 7.90 -10.31
C TYR A 79 -10.62 6.41 -10.61
N LEU A 80 -11.29 5.86 -11.62
CA LEU A 80 -11.15 4.48 -12.04
C LEU A 80 -10.27 4.41 -13.29
N PRO A 81 -9.09 3.77 -13.26
CA PRO A 81 -8.34 3.53 -14.48
C PRO A 81 -9.19 2.64 -15.40
N THR A 82 -9.43 3.14 -16.62
CA THR A 82 -10.11 2.39 -17.68
C THR A 82 -9.36 1.07 -17.98
N PRO A 83 -10.04 -0.09 -18.12
CA PRO A 83 -9.37 -1.40 -18.21
C PRO A 83 -8.58 -1.69 -19.49
N SER A 84 -8.34 -0.73 -20.38
CA SER A 84 -7.96 -1.03 -21.77
C SER A 84 -6.47 -1.15 -22.07
N LYS A 85 -5.57 -1.24 -21.07
CA LYS A 85 -4.11 -1.31 -21.33
C LYS A 85 -3.37 -2.54 -20.83
N TRP A 86 -4.06 -3.57 -20.34
CA TRP A 86 -3.42 -4.80 -19.81
C TRP A 86 -3.55 -6.03 -20.72
N THR A 87 -3.42 -5.86 -22.04
CA THR A 87 -3.15 -6.98 -22.97
C THR A 87 -1.92 -6.70 -23.81
N ARG A 88 -0.74 -6.96 -23.25
CA ARG A 88 0.40 -7.65 -23.88
C ARG A 88 1.55 -7.78 -22.89
#